data_AF-A0A6A5BVZ9-F1
#
_entry.id   AF-A0A6A5BVZ9-F1
#
_cell.length_a   1.000
_cell.length_b   1.000
_cell.length_c   1.000
_cell.angle_alpha   90.00
_cell.angle_beta   90.00
_cell.angle_gamma   90.00
#
_symmetry.space_group_name_H-M   'P 1'
#
loop_
_entity.id
_entity.type
_entity.pdbx_description
1 polymer ?
#
loop_
_entity_poly.entity_id
_entity_poly.type
_entity_poly.pdbx_seq_one_letter_code
_entity_poly.pdbx_strand_id
1 'polypeptide(L)'
;MILPGNGCEDILDSNWYSDCKDKIEQLFENDISRKVTVICKDMPDPYVARESMWIPFVEQQLKPYEGKEHCKLVLIGHSSGVSACVTDMGDENERRSGYYNREWNWKSMKENCPTIIQFGSKDDHLVDFETEQVVVNHNLKPITYFYEDKNHFLSYTVDPEIIKSFNNDIIKKTN
;
A
#
# COMPACT_ATOMS: atom_id res chain seq x y z
N MET A 1 -4.65 3.65 6.30
CA MET A 1 -3.29 3.49 6.86
C MET A 1 -2.32 3.46 5.69
N ILE A 2 -1.23 4.21 5.80
CA ILE A 2 -0.14 4.20 4.83
C ILE A 2 0.91 3.20 5.32
N LEU A 3 1.35 2.28 4.45
CA LEU A 3 2.35 1.26 4.75
C LEU A 3 3.59 1.51 3.88
N PRO A 4 4.75 1.84 4.45
CA PRO A 4 5.94 2.15 3.68
C PRO A 4 6.61 0.88 3.12
N GLY A 5 7.56 1.07 2.21
CA GLY A 5 8.55 0.04 1.89
C GLY A 5 9.54 -0.19 3.05
N ASN A 6 10.30 -1.28 2.98
CA ASN A 6 11.40 -1.51 3.91
C ASN A 6 12.50 -0.42 3.78
N GLY A 7 13.39 -0.34 4.76
CA GLY A 7 14.44 0.69 4.85
C GLY A 7 13.96 2.07 5.33
N CYS A 8 12.67 2.22 5.66
CA CYS A 8 12.05 3.46 6.10
C CYS A 8 12.04 3.55 7.64
N GLU A 9 12.98 4.31 8.23
CA GLU A 9 13.05 4.50 9.69
C GLU A 9 12.11 5.60 10.21
N ASP A 10 11.96 6.69 9.46
CA ASP A 10 11.01 7.77 9.72
C ASP A 10 10.08 7.90 8.51
N ILE A 11 8.84 7.45 8.66
CA ILE A 11 7.85 7.46 7.58
C ILE A 11 7.44 8.87 7.17
N LEU A 12 7.51 9.86 8.07
CA LEU A 12 7.10 11.22 7.78
C LEU A 12 8.18 11.96 6.99
N ASP A 13 9.44 11.55 7.12
CA ASP A 13 10.59 12.08 6.36
C ASP A 13 11.05 11.12 5.25
N SER A 14 10.20 10.20 4.80
CA SER A 14 10.52 9.24 3.74
C SER A 14 9.52 9.31 2.59
N ASN A 15 10.05 9.34 1.36
CA ASN A 15 9.26 9.30 0.13
C ASN A 15 8.00 10.19 0.24
N TRP A 16 6.90 9.75 -0.37
CA TRP A 16 5.68 10.53 -0.51
C TRP A 16 4.70 10.38 0.65
N TYR A 17 5.06 9.64 1.71
CA TYR A 17 4.06 9.19 2.68
C TYR A 17 3.43 10.35 3.46
N SER A 18 4.24 11.33 3.90
CA SER A 18 3.70 12.52 4.59
C SER A 18 2.87 13.40 3.65
N ASP A 19 3.34 13.66 2.42
CA ASP A 19 2.58 14.44 1.44
C ASP A 19 1.25 13.75 1.05
N CYS A 20 1.24 12.41 0.96
CA CYS A 20 0.03 11.63 0.72
C CYS A 20 -0.95 11.73 1.89
N LYS A 21 -0.45 11.60 3.13
CA LYS A 21 -1.25 11.80 4.33
C LYS A 21 -1.93 13.17 4.28
N ASP A 22 -1.16 14.23 4.08
CA ASP A 22 -1.67 15.60 4.15
C ASP A 22 -2.68 15.87 3.03
N LYS A 23 -2.43 15.39 1.80
CA LYS A 23 -3.40 15.51 0.70
C LYS A 23 -4.67 14.73 0.93
N ILE A 24 -4.61 13.55 1.54
CA ILE A 24 -5.82 12.80 1.92
C ILE A 24 -6.60 13.56 2.98
N GLU A 25 -5.95 14.12 4.00
CA GLU A 25 -6.63 14.91 5.04
C GLU A 25 -7.29 16.17 4.46
N GLN A 26 -6.60 16.87 3.55
CA GLN A 26 -7.13 18.04 2.83
C GLN A 26 -8.38 17.72 2.01
N LEU A 27 -8.51 16.52 1.44
CA LEU A 27 -9.73 16.12 0.71
C LEU A 27 -11.00 16.15 1.58
N PHE A 28 -10.87 16.04 2.90
CA PHE A 28 -11.99 16.01 3.84
C PHE A 28 -12.05 17.23 4.77
N GLU A 29 -11.13 18.20 4.65
CA GLU A 29 -11.03 19.32 5.59
C GLU A 29 -12.34 20.13 5.71
N ASN A 30 -13.09 20.20 4.61
CA ASN A 30 -14.36 20.92 4.50
C ASN A 30 -15.60 20.00 4.56
N ASP A 31 -15.41 18.68 4.67
CA ASP A 31 -16.50 17.70 4.75
C ASP A 31 -16.80 17.34 6.22
N ILE A 32 -17.67 18.13 6.84
CA ILE A 32 -18.08 17.91 8.24
C ILE A 32 -18.89 16.61 8.44
N SER A 33 -19.35 15.97 7.35
CA SER A 33 -20.13 14.74 7.43
C SER A 33 -19.26 13.48 7.55
N ARG A 34 -17.97 13.59 7.22
CA ARG A 34 -17.04 12.46 7.19
C ARG A 34 -15.82 12.76 8.04
N LYS A 35 -15.57 11.90 9.02
CA LYS A 35 -14.30 11.90 9.75
C LYS A 35 -13.28 11.03 9.03
N VAL A 36 -12.15 11.63 8.63
CA VAL A 36 -10.99 10.88 8.14
C VAL A 36 -9.97 10.71 9.27
N THR A 37 -9.27 9.57 9.30
CA THR A 37 -8.10 9.38 10.14
C THR A 37 -7.05 8.67 9.32
N VAL A 38 -5.93 9.33 9.09
CA VAL A 38 -4.80 8.76 8.36
C VAL A 38 -3.76 8.28 9.37
N ILE A 39 -3.54 6.97 9.40
CA ILE A 39 -2.46 6.35 10.18
C ILE A 39 -1.23 6.30 9.27
N CYS A 40 -0.19 7.05 9.64
CA CYS A 40 1.11 7.08 8.99
C CYS A 40 2.16 6.97 10.13
N LYS A 41 2.65 5.77 10.39
CA LYS A 41 3.52 5.46 11.53
C LYS A 41 4.66 4.56 11.09
N ASP A 42 5.80 4.72 11.75
CA ASP A 42 6.97 3.88 11.53
C ASP A 42 6.63 2.41 11.80
N MET A 43 7.13 1.55 10.93
CA MET A 43 6.94 0.11 11.06
C MET A 43 8.04 -0.48 11.94
N PRO A 44 7.73 -1.42 12.84
CA PRO A 44 8.77 -2.12 13.59
C PRO A 44 9.65 -2.93 12.63
N ASP A 45 10.94 -3.12 12.94
CA ASP A 45 11.87 -3.85 12.04
C ASP A 45 11.87 -3.28 10.60
N PRO A 46 12.16 -1.97 10.45
CA PRO A 46 11.96 -1.27 9.19
C PRO A 46 12.83 -1.82 8.05
N TYR A 47 13.98 -2.41 8.35
CA TYR A 47 14.92 -2.89 7.35
C TYR A 47 14.57 -4.25 6.74
N VAL A 48 14.14 -5.21 7.56
CA VAL A 48 13.80 -6.56 7.05
C VAL A 48 12.32 -6.67 6.72
N ALA A 49 11.49 -5.80 7.31
CA ALA A 49 10.05 -5.80 7.13
C ALA A 49 9.41 -7.17 7.41
N ARG A 50 9.77 -7.82 8.52
CA ARG A 50 9.27 -9.16 8.80
C ARG A 50 7.75 -9.17 8.91
N GLU A 51 7.12 -10.08 8.17
CA GLU A 51 5.69 -10.34 8.24
C GLU A 51 5.23 -10.58 9.69
N SER A 52 6.00 -11.38 10.43
CA SER A 52 5.76 -11.71 11.85
C SER A 52 5.78 -10.51 12.80
N MET A 53 6.26 -9.34 12.35
CA MET A 53 6.27 -8.09 13.12
C MET A 53 5.32 -7.05 12.53
N TRP A 54 5.28 -6.93 11.20
CA TRP A 54 4.47 -5.94 10.50
C TRP A 54 2.98 -6.26 10.58
N ILE A 55 2.56 -7.50 10.32
CA ILE A 55 1.14 -7.86 10.36
C ILE A 55 0.54 -7.61 11.75
N PRO A 56 1.14 -8.12 12.86
CA PRO A 56 0.60 -7.86 14.19
C PRO A 56 0.55 -6.37 14.55
N PHE A 57 1.53 -5.58 14.09
CA PHE A 57 1.52 -4.14 14.30
C PHE A 57 0.38 -3.45 13.55
N VAL A 58 0.16 -3.80 12.27
CA VAL A 58 -0.98 -3.29 11.48
C VAL A 58 -2.30 -3.66 12.15
N GLU A 59 -2.49 -4.92 12.54
CA GLU A 59 -3.68 -5.38 13.26
C GLU A 59 -3.90 -4.57 14.54
N GLN A 60 -2.84 -4.31 15.31
CA GLN A 60 -2.92 -3.49 16.52
C GLN A 60 -3.36 -2.05 16.21
N GLN A 61 -2.85 -1.43 15.14
CA GLN A 61 -3.25 -0.09 14.73
C GLN A 61 -4.71 -0.03 14.24
N LEU A 62 -5.21 -1.11 13.63
CA LEU A 62 -6.56 -1.19 13.08
C LEU A 62 -7.62 -1.64 14.11
N LYS A 63 -7.21 -2.29 15.20
CA LYS A 63 -8.09 -2.77 16.27
C LYS A 63 -9.12 -1.74 16.78
N PRO A 64 -8.80 -0.44 16.95
CA PRO A 64 -9.78 0.55 17.38
C PRO A 64 -10.92 0.81 16.38
N TYR A 65 -10.82 0.29 15.14
CA TYR A 65 -11.79 0.49 14.06
C TYR A 65 -12.57 -0.79 13.74
N GLU A 66 -12.14 -1.93 14.28
CA GLU A 66 -12.81 -3.22 14.09
C GLU A 66 -14.25 -3.17 14.61
N GLY A 67 -15.19 -3.71 13.83
CA GLY A 67 -16.61 -3.78 14.18
C GLY A 67 -17.36 -2.44 14.20
N LYS A 68 -16.72 -1.32 13.83
CA LYS A 68 -17.41 -0.03 13.72
C LYS A 68 -18.27 0.03 12.47
N GLU A 69 -19.57 0.22 12.67
CA GLU A 69 -20.49 0.54 11.58
C GLU A 69 -20.08 1.84 10.88
N HIS A 70 -20.31 1.89 9.56
CA HIS A 70 -19.95 3.03 8.71
C HIS A 70 -18.46 3.41 8.72
N CYS A 71 -17.58 2.50 9.15
CA CYS A 71 -16.14 2.68 9.07
C CYS A 71 -15.59 2.00 7.82
N LYS A 72 -14.98 2.79 6.92
CA LYS A 72 -14.26 2.26 5.75
C LYS A 72 -12.77 2.25 6.04
N LEU A 73 -12.16 1.06 6.01
CA LEU A 73 -10.71 0.89 6.10
C LEU A 73 -10.09 0.92 4.70
N VAL A 74 -9.01 1.68 4.56
CA VAL A 74 -8.23 1.76 3.32
C VAL A 74 -6.77 1.60 3.69
N LEU A 75 -6.10 0.64 3.05
CA LEU A 75 -4.65 0.46 3.12
C LEU A 75 -4.03 1.02 1.85
N ILE A 76 -3.01 1.85 2.00
CA ILE A 76 -2.21 2.41 0.90
C ILE A 76 -0.79 1.98 1.21
N GLY A 77 -0.31 0.91 0.59
CA GLY A 77 1.07 0.48 0.80
C GLY A 77 1.98 0.80 -0.37
N HIS A 78 3.27 0.72 -0.10
CA HIS A 78 4.34 0.91 -1.06
C HIS A 78 5.37 -0.21 -0.91
N SER A 79 5.81 -0.80 -2.02
CA SER A 79 6.86 -1.84 -2.02
C SER A 79 6.56 -2.98 -1.02
N SER A 80 7.45 -3.27 -0.06
CA SER A 80 7.24 -4.27 1.00
C SER A 80 5.94 -4.06 1.81
N GLY A 81 5.43 -2.83 1.92
CA GLY A 81 4.16 -2.50 2.58
C GLY A 81 2.90 -3.02 1.88
N VAL A 82 3.00 -3.47 0.62
CA VAL A 82 1.95 -4.25 -0.07
C VAL A 82 2.43 -5.62 -0.51
N SER A 83 3.72 -5.93 -0.27
CA SER A 83 4.45 -6.97 -0.96
C SER A 83 4.23 -6.86 -2.49
N ALA A 84 4.78 -5.81 -3.09
CA ALA A 84 4.55 -5.46 -4.51
C ALA A 84 5.05 -6.51 -5.53
N CYS A 85 5.76 -7.54 -5.07
CA CYS A 85 6.21 -8.68 -5.85
C CYS A 85 5.59 -10.00 -5.33
N VAL A 86 5.67 -11.05 -6.16
CA VAL A 86 5.16 -12.38 -5.86
C VAL A 86 6.25 -13.36 -5.40
N THR A 87 7.52 -13.07 -5.69
CA THR A 87 8.68 -13.83 -5.21
C THR A 87 9.66 -12.96 -4.39
N ASP A 88 10.63 -13.60 -3.73
CA ASP A 88 11.75 -12.89 -3.11
C ASP A 88 12.80 -12.41 -4.13
N MET A 89 12.63 -12.73 -5.41
CA MET A 89 13.54 -12.38 -6.52
C MET A 89 15.00 -12.82 -6.30
N GLY A 90 15.23 -13.80 -5.40
CA GLY A 90 16.57 -14.20 -4.98
C GLY A 90 17.26 -13.23 -4.01
N ASP A 91 16.57 -12.18 -3.56
CA ASP A 91 17.06 -11.26 -2.54
C ASP A 91 16.96 -11.87 -1.14
N GLU A 92 18.08 -11.87 -0.42
CA GLU A 92 18.13 -12.47 0.91
C GLU A 92 17.31 -11.71 1.95
N ASN A 93 17.19 -10.39 1.83
CA ASN A 93 16.40 -9.59 2.76
C ASN A 93 14.91 -9.83 2.55
N GLU A 94 14.44 -9.84 1.30
CA GLU A 94 13.07 -10.19 0.94
C GLU A 94 12.73 -11.62 1.38
N ARG A 95 13.64 -12.58 1.20
CA ARG A 95 13.46 -13.95 1.72
C ARG A 95 13.31 -13.99 3.23
N ARG A 96 14.06 -13.15 3.96
CA ARG A 96 14.03 -13.06 5.43
C ARG A 96 12.77 -12.35 5.96
N SER A 97 12.09 -11.55 5.13
CA SER A 97 10.82 -10.92 5.50
C SER A 97 9.73 -11.96 5.83
N GLY A 98 9.77 -13.10 5.14
CA GLY A 98 8.83 -14.21 5.32
C GLY A 98 7.59 -14.16 4.42
N TYR A 99 7.37 -13.11 3.62
CA TYR A 99 6.18 -12.99 2.77
C TYR A 99 6.12 -14.05 1.65
N TYR A 100 7.29 -14.47 1.14
CA TYR A 100 7.41 -15.32 -0.05
C TYR A 100 7.59 -16.82 0.27
N ASN A 101 7.36 -17.21 1.53
CA ASN A 101 7.59 -18.59 1.99
C ASN A 101 6.42 -19.56 1.68
N ARG A 102 5.37 -19.07 1.01
CA ARG A 102 4.14 -19.80 0.68
C ARG A 102 3.47 -19.21 -0.53
N GLU A 103 2.54 -19.96 -1.12
CA GLU A 103 1.74 -19.47 -2.24
C GLU A 103 0.80 -18.33 -1.83
N TRP A 104 0.62 -17.37 -2.74
CA TRP A 104 -0.30 -16.27 -2.60
C TRP A 104 -1.75 -16.75 -2.70
N ASN A 105 -2.55 -16.49 -1.65
CA ASN A 105 -3.98 -16.78 -1.67
C ASN A 105 -4.77 -15.64 -2.33
N TRP A 106 -4.65 -15.54 -3.66
CA TRP A 106 -5.31 -14.50 -4.47
C TRP A 106 -6.82 -14.48 -4.32
N LYS A 107 -7.43 -15.65 -4.11
CA LYS A 107 -8.88 -15.79 -3.92
C LYS A 107 -9.31 -15.04 -2.65
N SER A 108 -8.70 -15.36 -1.51
CA SER A 108 -9.05 -14.70 -0.25
C SER A 108 -8.72 -13.22 -0.26
N MET A 109 -7.66 -12.78 -0.94
CA MET A 109 -7.37 -11.34 -1.09
C MET A 109 -8.49 -10.59 -1.79
N LYS A 110 -8.99 -11.13 -2.91
CA LYS A 110 -10.11 -10.53 -3.66
C LYS A 110 -11.43 -10.60 -2.89
N GLU A 111 -11.70 -11.69 -2.18
CA GLU A 111 -12.92 -11.86 -1.40
C GLU A 111 -13.00 -10.87 -0.23
N ASN A 112 -11.86 -10.55 0.39
CA ASN A 112 -11.79 -9.66 1.55
C ASN A 112 -11.53 -8.19 1.19
N CYS A 113 -11.08 -7.89 -0.02
CA CYS A 113 -10.80 -6.53 -0.48
C CYS A 113 -11.56 -6.24 -1.78
N PRO A 114 -12.77 -5.65 -1.71
CA PRO A 114 -13.64 -5.47 -2.88
C PRO A 114 -13.13 -4.41 -3.87
N THR A 115 -12.19 -3.57 -3.47
CA THR A 115 -11.58 -2.57 -4.35
C THR A 115 -10.08 -2.59 -4.17
N ILE A 116 -9.38 -3.02 -5.23
CA ILE A 116 -7.92 -3.06 -5.28
C ILE A 116 -7.50 -2.12 -6.41
N ILE A 117 -6.55 -1.24 -6.11
CA ILE A 117 -5.92 -0.34 -7.07
C ILE A 117 -4.43 -0.69 -7.07
N GLN A 118 -3.85 -0.85 -8.25
CA GLN A 118 -2.42 -1.10 -8.41
C GLN A 118 -1.78 -0.01 -9.24
N PHE A 119 -0.73 0.57 -8.68
CA PHE A 119 0.22 1.43 -9.38
C PHE A 119 1.49 0.62 -9.65
N GLY A 120 2.06 0.76 -10.84
CA GLY A 120 3.27 0.06 -11.23
C GLY A 120 4.02 0.81 -12.33
N SER A 121 5.32 0.54 -12.49
CA SER A 121 6.15 1.20 -13.51
C SER A 121 7.04 0.20 -14.22
N LYS A 122 7.19 0.35 -15.54
CA LYS A 122 8.03 -0.54 -16.35
C LYS A 122 9.52 -0.36 -16.12
N ASP A 123 9.92 0.83 -15.69
CA ASP A 123 11.30 1.18 -15.33
C ASP A 123 11.61 1.01 -13.84
N ASP A 124 10.77 0.27 -13.10
CA ASP A 124 11.05 -0.10 -11.72
C ASP A 124 12.30 -0.99 -11.67
N HIS A 125 13.33 -0.49 -10.99
CA HIS A 125 14.63 -1.14 -10.89
C HIS A 125 14.73 -2.11 -9.71
N LEU A 126 13.72 -2.14 -8.83
CA LEU A 126 13.70 -2.99 -7.64
C LEU A 126 12.72 -4.16 -7.79
N VAL A 127 11.56 -3.92 -8.43
CA VAL A 127 10.54 -4.94 -8.65
C VAL A 127 10.29 -5.11 -10.14
N ASP A 128 10.70 -6.25 -10.68
CA ASP A 128 10.57 -6.53 -12.12
C ASP A 128 9.12 -6.41 -12.59
N PHE A 129 8.90 -5.61 -13.63
CA PHE A 129 7.56 -5.30 -14.09
C PHE A 129 6.81 -6.52 -14.64
N GLU A 130 7.45 -7.28 -15.54
CA GLU A 130 6.80 -8.35 -16.29
C GLU A 130 6.59 -9.61 -15.46
N THR A 131 7.56 -9.94 -14.60
CA THR A 131 7.55 -11.18 -13.82
C THR A 131 6.94 -11.03 -12.44
N GLU A 132 6.83 -9.81 -11.91
CA GLU A 132 6.28 -9.57 -10.57
C GLU A 132 5.01 -8.70 -10.63
N GLN A 133 5.12 -7.45 -11.08
CA GLN A 133 3.98 -6.51 -11.03
C GLN A 133 2.80 -6.95 -11.92
N VAL A 134 3.08 -7.42 -13.14
CA VAL A 134 2.08 -7.96 -14.06
C VAL A 134 1.46 -9.24 -13.53
N VAL A 135 2.18 -10.06 -12.75
CA VAL A 135 1.63 -11.27 -12.13
C VAL A 135 0.64 -10.92 -11.03
N VAL A 136 0.96 -9.95 -10.16
CA VAL A 136 0.02 -9.40 -9.17
C VAL A 136 -1.24 -8.90 -9.88
N ASN A 137 -1.06 -8.10 -10.94
CA ASN A 137 -2.14 -7.56 -11.73
C ASN A 137 -3.04 -8.64 -12.31
N HIS A 138 -2.42 -9.65 -12.92
CA HIS A 138 -3.12 -10.75 -13.56
C HIS A 138 -3.99 -11.52 -12.56
N ASN A 139 -3.51 -11.75 -11.35
CA ASN A 139 -4.21 -12.56 -10.37
C ASN A 139 -5.29 -11.77 -9.59
N LEU A 140 -5.01 -10.51 -9.26
CA LEU A 140 -5.91 -9.65 -8.49
C LEU A 140 -6.93 -8.90 -9.36
N LYS A 141 -6.64 -8.69 -10.66
CA LYS A 141 -7.45 -7.88 -11.59
C LYS A 141 -7.84 -6.50 -11.02
N PRO A 142 -6.88 -5.70 -10.52
CA PRO A 142 -7.17 -4.42 -9.88
C PRO A 142 -7.51 -3.32 -10.90
N ILE A 143 -7.99 -2.18 -10.40
CA ILE A 143 -7.95 -0.93 -11.17
C ILE A 143 -6.47 -0.57 -11.35
N THR A 144 -6.02 -0.45 -12.60
CA THR A 144 -4.58 -0.49 -12.92
C THR A 144 -4.08 0.84 -13.46
N TYR A 145 -2.95 1.29 -12.92
CA TYR A 145 -2.21 2.47 -13.36
C TYR A 145 -0.74 2.07 -13.59
N PHE A 146 -0.42 1.71 -14.83
CA PHE A 146 0.95 1.37 -15.22
C PHE A 146 1.60 2.50 -16.00
N TYR A 147 2.84 2.80 -15.63
CA TYR A 147 3.63 3.89 -16.18
C TYR A 147 4.91 3.36 -16.82
N GLU A 148 5.52 4.19 -17.67
CA GLU A 148 6.81 3.88 -18.30
C GLU A 148 7.99 4.42 -17.48
N ASP A 149 7.75 5.39 -16.58
CA ASP A 149 8.77 6.33 -16.10
C ASP A 149 8.61 6.80 -14.64
N LYS A 150 7.90 6.04 -13.80
CA LYS A 150 7.72 6.35 -12.37
C LYS A 150 8.72 5.67 -11.46
N ASN A 151 9.61 4.85 -12.03
CA ASN A 151 10.58 4.05 -11.30
C ASN A 151 9.88 3.30 -10.14
N HIS A 152 10.52 3.18 -8.98
CA HIS A 152 9.95 2.59 -7.79
C HIS A 152 9.21 3.61 -6.90
N PHE A 153 8.64 4.69 -7.47
CA PHE A 153 7.87 5.71 -6.74
C PHE A 153 8.58 6.32 -5.51
N LEU A 154 9.89 6.59 -5.60
CA LEU A 154 10.74 7.09 -4.50
C LEU A 154 10.73 8.63 -4.35
N SER A 155 9.70 9.31 -4.86
CA SER A 155 9.56 10.77 -4.77
C SER A 155 9.07 11.20 -3.37
N TYR A 156 9.46 12.40 -2.93
CA TYR A 156 8.91 13.03 -1.71
C TYR A 156 7.50 13.59 -1.87
N THR A 157 7.06 13.77 -3.11
CA THR A 157 5.70 14.21 -3.44
C THR A 157 4.91 13.03 -3.95
N VAL A 158 3.69 12.82 -3.44
CA VAL A 158 2.80 11.76 -3.90
C VAL A 158 2.38 12.02 -5.34
N ASP A 159 2.34 10.96 -6.15
CA ASP A 159 1.82 11.07 -7.50
C ASP A 159 0.34 11.52 -7.44
N PRO A 160 -0.05 12.59 -8.17
CA PRO A 160 -1.42 13.08 -8.16
C PRO A 160 -2.47 12.04 -8.55
N GLU A 161 -2.15 11.04 -9.38
CA GLU A 161 -3.09 9.99 -9.75
C GLU A 161 -3.41 9.05 -8.59
N ILE A 162 -2.53 8.90 -7.60
CA ILE A 162 -2.83 8.16 -6.36
C ILE A 162 -3.94 8.87 -5.59
N ILE A 163 -3.85 10.19 -5.41
CA ILE A 163 -4.88 10.97 -4.71
C ILE A 163 -6.19 11.01 -5.49
N LYS A 164 -6.11 11.14 -6.82
CA LYS A 164 -7.28 11.16 -7.70
C LYS A 164 -8.00 9.81 -7.73
N SER A 165 -7.29 8.69 -7.82
CA SER A 165 -7.86 7.35 -7.77
C SER A 165 -8.46 7.06 -6.38
N PHE A 166 -7.80 7.48 -5.30
CA PHE A 166 -8.38 7.41 -3.96
C PHE A 166 -9.74 8.12 -3.91
N ASN A 167 -9.82 9.37 -4.38
CA ASN A 167 -11.09 10.10 -4.37
C ASN A 167 -12.16 9.46 -5.28
N ASN A 168 -11.80 9.07 -6.51
CA ASN A 168 -12.79 8.62 -7.48
C ASN A 168 -13.21 7.17 -7.26
N ASP A 169 -12.25 6.29 -6.98
CA ASP A 169 -12.48 4.84 -6.96
C ASP A 169 -12.70 4.28 -5.57
N ILE A 170 -12.20 4.96 -4.53
CA ILE A 170 -12.44 4.56 -3.14
C ILE A 170 -13.52 5.41 -2.49
N ILE A 171 -13.51 6.73 -2.65
CA ILE A 171 -14.45 7.59 -1.92
C ILE A 171 -15.80 7.70 -2.62
N LYS A 172 -15.84 8.03 -3.91
CA LYS A 172 -17.09 8.28 -4.65
C LYS A 172 -17.86 7.02 -5.07
N LYS A 173 -17.17 5.93 -5.41
CA LYS A 173 -17.82 4.66 -5.83
C LYS A 173 -18.58 3.91 -4.73
N THR A 174 -18.54 4.38 -3.48
CA THR A 174 -19.16 3.72 -2.34
C THR A 174 -20.39 4.45 -1.79
N ASN A 175 -20.92 5.41 -2.56
CA ASN A 175 -22.15 6.13 -2.26
C ASN A 175 -23.32 5.58 -3.09
#